data_AF-A0A959G1M0-F1
#
_entry.id   AF-A0A959G1M0-F1
#
_cell.length_a   1.000
_cell.length_b   1.000
_cell.length_c   1.000
_cell.angle_alpha   90.00
_cell.angle_beta   90.00
_cell.angle_gamma   90.00
#
_symmetry.space_group_name_H-M   'P 1'
#
loop_
_entity.id
_entity.type
_entity.pdbx_description
1 polymer ?
#
loop_
_entity_poly.entity_id
_entity_poly.type
_entity_poly.pdbx_seq_one_letter_code
_entity_poly.pdbx_strand_id
1 'polypeptide(L)' 'MAKKVKKSEKADVHKDLEGFSVKVNELGEIETNYTIEQLNAFLNRQEAKKDEEE' A
#
# COMPACT_ATOMS: atom_id res chain seq x y z
N MET A 1 -18.28 21.08 -20.55
CA MET A 1 -17.06 21.54 -19.86
C MET A 1 -16.58 20.44 -18.91
N ALA A 2 -15.28 20.13 -18.99
CA ALA A 2 -14.45 19.33 -18.07
C ALA A 2 -15.01 17.97 -17.55
N LYS A 3 -14.64 16.88 -18.24
CA LYS A 3 -14.62 15.53 -17.66
C LYS A 3 -13.60 15.54 -16.52
N LYS A 4 -14.07 15.65 -15.27
CA LYS A 4 -13.24 15.53 -14.06
C LYS A 4 -12.53 14.18 -14.16
N VAL A 5 -11.25 14.22 -14.48
CA VAL A 5 -10.34 13.09 -14.39
C VAL A 5 -10.43 12.64 -12.94
N LYS A 6 -11.02 11.47 -12.70
CA LYS A 6 -11.10 10.87 -11.38
C LYS A 6 -9.68 10.84 -10.87
N LYS A 7 -9.39 11.70 -9.89
CA LYS A 7 -8.13 11.70 -9.16
C LYS A 7 -7.94 10.24 -8.80
N SER A 8 -6.87 9.62 -9.28
CA SER A 8 -6.42 8.34 -8.76
C SER A 8 -6.23 8.57 -7.28
N GLU A 9 -7.29 8.31 -6.52
CA GLU A 9 -7.36 8.48 -5.09
C GLU A 9 -6.34 7.48 -4.60
N LYS A 10 -5.13 7.98 -4.33
CA LYS A 10 -4.07 7.19 -3.74
C LYS A 10 -4.72 6.53 -2.55
N ALA A 11 -4.65 5.20 -2.49
CA ALA A 11 -5.26 4.46 -1.39
C ALA A 11 -4.84 5.11 -0.07
N ASP A 12 -5.77 5.27 0.87
CA ASP A 12 -5.51 5.87 2.18
C ASP A 12 -4.67 4.89 2.99
N VAL A 13 -3.37 4.89 2.71
CA VAL A 13 -2.37 4.00 3.29
C VAL A 13 -1.56 4.76 4.32
N HIS A 14 -0.92 4.01 5.24
CA HIS A 14 0.00 4.59 6.21
C HIS A 14 1.02 5.50 5.53
N LYS A 15 1.45 6.58 6.19
CA LYS A 15 2.47 7.52 5.65
C LYS A 15 3.76 6.81 5.20
N ASP A 16 4.17 5.77 5.92
CA ASP A 16 5.33 4.91 5.56
C ASP A 16 5.06 4.03 4.32
N LEU A 17 3.80 3.82 3.95
CA LEU A 17 3.36 3.13 2.73
C LEU A 17 2.93 4.11 1.64
N GLU A 18 3.20 5.41 1.77
CA GLU A 18 2.86 6.39 0.74
C GLU A 18 3.57 6.04 -0.58
N GLY A 19 2.79 5.82 -1.64
CA GLY A 19 3.32 5.34 -2.92
C GLY A 19 3.23 3.82 -3.12
N PHE A 20 2.79 3.07 -2.10
CA PHE A 20 2.37 1.69 -2.27
C PHE A 20 1.22 1.61 -3.27
N SER A 21 1.43 0.82 -4.32
CA SER A 21 0.43 0.52 -5.33
C SER A 21 0.38 -0.98 -5.53
N VAL A 22 -0.82 -1.54 -5.47
CA VAL A 22 -1.12 -2.92 -5.82
C VAL A 22 -2.13 -2.91 -6.96
N LYS A 23 -1.82 -3.63 -8.04
CA LYS A 23 -2.71 -3.81 -9.18
C LYS A 23 -2.72 -5.29 -9.56
N VAL A 24 -3.86 -5.76 -10.03
CA VAL A 24 -3.99 -7.10 -10.60
C VAL A 24 -3.99 -6.94 -12.11
N ASN A 25 -3.09 -7.63 -12.82
CA ASN A 25 -3.04 -7.58 -14.27
C ASN A 25 -4.13 -8.48 -14.90
N GLU A 26 -4.31 -8.43 -16.21
CA GLU A 26 -5.34 -9.23 -16.92
C GLU A 26 -5.10 -10.75 -16.84
N LEU A 27 -3.89 -11.17 -16.46
CA LEU A 27 -3.51 -12.57 -16.23
C LEU A 27 -3.79 -13.03 -14.78
N GLY A 28 -4.23 -12.13 -13.90
CA GLY A 28 -4.47 -12.41 -12.48
C GLY A 28 -3.20 -12.35 -11.62
N GLU A 29 -2.09 -11.87 -12.15
CA GLU A 29 -0.87 -11.66 -11.39
C GLU A 29 -0.95 -10.34 -10.60
N ILE A 30 -0.45 -10.37 -9.38
CA ILE A 30 -0.41 -9.21 -8.51
C ILE A 30 0.89 -8.44 -8.79
N GLU A 31 0.76 -7.27 -9.41
CA GLU A 31 1.88 -6.35 -9.57
C GLU A 31 1.84 -5.33 -8.44
N THR A 32 2.91 -5.29 -7.65
CA THR A 32 3.07 -4.34 -6.57
C THR A 32 4.41 -3.62 -6.71
N ASN A 33 4.50 -2.40 -6.19
CA ASN A 33 5.78 -1.67 -6.18
C ASN A 33 6.70 -2.09 -5.03
N TYR A 34 6.19 -2.83 -4.05
CA TYR A 34 6.91 -3.29 -2.86
C TYR A 34 7.00 -4.81 -2.87
N THR A 35 8.12 -5.37 -2.42
CA THR A 35 8.21 -6.82 -2.30
C THR A 35 7.41 -7.33 -1.09
N ILE A 36 7.00 -8.60 -1.15
CA ILE A 36 6.30 -9.27 -0.03
C ILE A 36 7.13 -9.20 1.26
N GLU A 37 8.45 -9.32 1.16
CA GLU A 37 9.36 -9.19 2.31
C GLU A 37 9.31 -7.78 2.94
N GLN A 38 9.27 -6.72 2.13
CA GLN A 38 9.14 -5.35 2.63
C GLN A 38 7.81 -5.12 3.33
N LEU A 39 6.72 -5.69 2.79
CA LEU A 39 5.40 -5.61 3.40
C LEU A 39 5.36 -6.35 4.75
N ASN A 40 5.94 -7.55 4.81
CA ASN A 40 6.03 -8.31 6.05
C ASN A 40 6.91 -7.61 7.10
N ALA A 41 8.03 -7.03 6.69
CA ALA A 41 8.89 -6.24 7.58
C ALA A 41 8.15 -4.99 8.11
N PHE A 42 7.38 -4.31 7.26
CA PHE A 42 6.54 -3.19 7.67
C PHE A 42 5.48 -3.63 8.71
N LEU A 43 4.77 -4.73 8.44
CA LEU A 43 3.73 -5.25 9.33
C LEU A 43 4.32 -5.61 10.71
N ASN A 44 5.39 -6.41 10.73
CA ASN A 44 6.07 -6.79 11.97
C ASN A 44 6.57 -5.57 12.77
N ARG A 45 7.10 -4.54 12.10
CA ARG A 45 7.55 -3.29 12.77
C ARG A 45 6.37 -2.54 13.38
N GLN A 46 5.23 -2.48 12.70
CA GLN A 46 4.05 -1.81 13.22
C GLN A 46 3.39 -2.58 14.35
N GLU A 47 3.37 -3.92 14.29
CA GLU A 47 2.90 -4.77 15.38
C GLU A 47 3.78 -4.61 16.62
N ALA A 48 5.11 -4.67 16.47
CA ALA A 48 6.05 -4.44 17.57
C ALA A 48 5.88 -3.07 18.24
N LYS A 49 5.63 -2.01 17.46
CA LYS A 49 5.34 -0.68 18.02
C LYS A 49 4.02 -0.62 18.76
N LYS A 50 3.02 -1.35 18.30
CA LYS A 50 1.68 -1.37 18.91
C LYS A 50 1.69 -2.13 20.24
N ASP A 51 2.45 -3.23 20.32
CA ASP A 51 2.65 -4.00 21.55
C ASP A 51 3.51 -3.26 22.60
N GLU A 52 4.37 -2.32 22.20
CA GLU A 52 5.20 -1.54 23.13
C GLU A 52 4.47 -0.31 23.73
N GLU A 53 3.34 0.10 23.14
CA GLU A 53 2.49 1.19 23.62
C GLU A 53 1.31 0.73 24.51
N GLU A 54 1.12 -0.58 24.72
CA GLU A 54 0.03 -1.15 25.54
C GLU A 54 0.46 -1.55 26.96
#